data_AF-A0A0C2H6T4-F1
#
_entry.id   AF-A0A0C2H6T4-F1
#
_cell.length_a   1.000
_cell.length_b   1.000
_cell.length_c   1.000
_cell.angle_alpha   90.00
_cell.angle_beta   90.00
_cell.angle_gamma   90.00
#
_symmetry.space_group_name_H-M   'P 1'
#
loop_
_entity.id
_entity.type
_entity.pdbx_description
1 polymer ?
#
loop_
_entity_poly.entity_id
_entity_poly.type
_entity_poly.pdbx_seq_one_letter_code
_entity_poly.pdbx_strand_id
1 'polypeptide(L)'
;MLSLLSLIIASGTVLRADTEQWEPTTYPDPRTNATQCNTVENSTLCDPDRILTDTWRQTIHENIQTQTNRLQNIEIKYVENASAECHEGPSTGVQTAFGHGLREAFGLDALPCKNYVLVLGVELAKEIYVWTGSDLALPKGRMETSLEQYKNLFLERNYMEGLNTIVDEIGNVLADPFKMDSFLVYNV
;
A
#
# COMPACT_ATOMS: atom_id res chain seq x y z
N MET A 1 -0.01 23.62 3.52
CA MET A 1 -0.84 22.57 2.88
C MET A 1 -0.75 21.36 3.77
N LEU A 2 -1.89 20.73 4.11
CA LEU A 2 -1.92 19.51 4.90
C LEU A 2 -1.19 18.39 4.14
N SER A 3 -0.41 17.55 4.84
CA SER A 3 0.28 16.43 4.18
C SER A 3 -0.73 15.37 3.74
N LEU A 4 -0.88 15.22 2.43
CA LEU A 4 -1.76 14.22 1.85
C LEU A 4 -1.22 12.82 2.16
N LEU A 5 -2.05 11.98 2.77
CA LEU A 5 -1.75 10.57 2.90
C LEU A 5 -1.45 9.99 1.51
N SER A 6 -0.25 9.44 1.34
CA SER A 6 0.22 8.90 0.07
C SER A 6 0.13 7.38 0.04
N LEU A 7 -0.95 6.83 -0.53
CA LEU A 7 -1.06 5.40 -0.82
C LEU A 7 -0.37 5.10 -2.15
N ILE A 8 0.68 4.26 -2.14
CA ILE A 8 1.44 3.83 -3.30
C ILE A 8 1.31 2.31 -3.42
N ILE A 9 1.12 1.81 -4.64
CA ILE A 9 1.05 0.38 -4.93
C ILE A 9 2.11 0.04 -5.97
N ALA A 10 2.97 -0.92 -5.65
CA ALA A 10 3.84 -1.60 -6.60
C ALA A 10 3.28 -3.02 -6.82
N SER A 11 3.03 -3.41 -8.06
CA SER A 11 2.76 -4.79 -8.45
C SER A 11 3.83 -5.26 -9.41
N GLY A 12 4.53 -6.35 -9.05
CA GLY A 12 5.61 -6.88 -9.87
C GLY A 12 5.84 -8.38 -9.66
N THR A 13 6.65 -8.96 -10.53
CA THR A 13 7.12 -10.36 -10.45
C THR A 13 8.28 -10.51 -9.45
N VAL A 14 8.41 -9.56 -8.53
CA VAL A 14 9.60 -9.35 -7.69
C VAL A 14 9.69 -10.40 -6.57
N LEU A 15 10.20 -11.59 -6.91
CA LEU A 15 11.02 -12.49 -6.06
C LEU A 15 11.27 -13.84 -6.78
N ARG A 16 12.47 -13.99 -7.35
CA ARG A 16 13.11 -15.23 -7.84
C ARG A 16 14.62 -14.97 -8.01
N ALA A 17 15.46 -15.64 -7.22
CA ALA A 17 16.88 -15.32 -7.05
C ALA A 17 17.79 -15.57 -8.29
N ASP A 18 17.21 -15.87 -9.45
CA ASP A 18 17.86 -16.56 -10.56
C ASP A 18 17.47 -16.06 -11.98
N THR A 19 16.57 -15.08 -12.12
CA THR A 19 16.26 -14.40 -13.40
C THR A 19 16.00 -12.91 -13.19
N GLU A 20 16.55 -12.06 -14.07
CA GLU A 20 16.60 -10.59 -13.94
C GLU A 20 15.36 -9.97 -13.29
N GLN A 21 15.55 -9.53 -12.05
CA GLN A 21 14.54 -8.91 -11.21
C GLN A 21 14.64 -7.40 -11.31
N TRP A 22 13.55 -6.70 -10.96
CA TRP A 22 13.66 -5.29 -10.62
C TRP A 22 14.60 -5.11 -9.42
N GLU A 23 15.52 -4.15 -9.53
CA GLU A 23 16.22 -3.58 -8.39
C GLU A 23 15.43 -2.36 -7.90
N PRO A 24 15.45 -2.02 -6.59
CA PRO A 24 14.63 -0.93 -6.09
C PRO A 24 14.93 0.44 -6.73
N THR A 25 16.16 0.63 -7.21
CA THR A 25 16.61 1.83 -7.93
C THR A 25 16.23 1.85 -9.41
N THR A 26 15.77 0.72 -9.97
CA THR A 26 15.34 0.60 -11.37
C THR A 26 13.83 0.41 -11.52
N TYR A 27 13.15 -0.04 -10.47
CA TYR A 27 11.69 -0.09 -10.41
C TYR A 27 11.12 1.35 -10.51
N PRO A 28 10.23 1.64 -11.47
CA PRO A 28 9.80 3.01 -11.72
C PRO A 28 8.90 3.57 -10.61
N ASP A 29 9.07 4.86 -10.30
CA ASP A 29 8.19 5.59 -9.38
C ASP A 29 6.95 6.09 -10.13
N PRO A 30 5.73 5.63 -9.80
CA PRO A 30 4.52 6.01 -10.52
C PRO A 30 4.20 7.51 -10.42
N ARG A 31 4.69 8.19 -9.39
CA ARG A 31 4.50 9.64 -9.18
C ARG A 31 5.29 10.51 -10.17
N THR A 32 6.30 9.94 -10.83
CA THR A 32 7.19 10.66 -11.77
C THR A 32 7.28 10.00 -13.14
N ASN A 33 6.97 8.70 -13.26
CA ASN A 33 7.12 7.93 -14.49
C ASN A 33 5.97 6.92 -14.67
N ALA A 34 4.75 7.44 -14.84
CA ALA A 34 3.56 6.63 -15.11
C ALA A 34 3.71 5.73 -16.37
N THR A 35 4.44 6.19 -17.38
CA THR A 35 4.65 5.43 -18.64
C THR A 35 5.44 4.14 -18.40
N GLN A 36 6.58 4.18 -17.70
CA GLN A 36 7.36 2.97 -17.40
C GLN A 36 6.65 2.06 -16.39
N CYS A 37 5.81 2.63 -15.53
CA CYS A 37 4.88 1.90 -14.66
C CYS A 37 3.66 1.28 -15.39
N ASN A 38 3.53 1.45 -16.71
CA ASN A 38 2.35 1.06 -17.52
C ASN A 38 0.99 1.50 -16.94
N THR A 39 0.97 2.61 -16.19
CA THR A 39 -0.18 3.03 -15.37
C THR A 39 -0.85 4.29 -15.93
N VAL A 40 -1.95 4.71 -15.30
CA VAL A 40 -2.67 5.95 -15.60
C VAL A 40 -1.84 7.16 -15.16
N GLU A 41 -1.89 8.28 -15.90
CA GLU A 41 -1.23 9.52 -15.47
C GLU A 41 -1.72 9.97 -14.09
N ASN A 42 -0.81 10.49 -13.26
CA ASN A 42 -1.05 10.86 -11.85
C ASN A 42 -1.53 9.70 -10.94
N SER A 43 -1.40 8.44 -11.39
CA SER A 43 -1.59 7.28 -10.53
C SER A 43 -0.43 7.08 -9.56
N THR A 44 -0.71 6.44 -8.43
CA THR A 44 0.31 5.92 -7.51
C THR A 44 0.42 4.40 -7.55
N LEU A 45 -0.32 3.75 -8.45
CA LEU A 45 -0.15 2.34 -8.82
C LEU A 45 0.95 2.21 -9.89
N CYS A 46 1.86 1.26 -9.72
CA CYS A 46 2.89 0.91 -10.69
C CYS A 46 2.89 -0.58 -11.03
N ASP A 47 2.78 -0.91 -12.31
CA ASP A 47 2.75 -2.28 -12.85
C ASP A 47 3.69 -2.41 -14.07
N PRO A 48 5.02 -2.32 -13.88
CA PRO A 48 5.97 -2.30 -14.98
C PRO A 48 6.02 -3.64 -15.74
N ASP A 49 5.61 -4.74 -15.09
CA ASP A 49 5.56 -6.10 -15.65
C ASP A 49 4.24 -6.42 -16.38
N ARG A 50 3.24 -5.52 -16.34
CA ARG A 50 1.90 -5.72 -16.94
C ARG A 50 1.16 -6.96 -16.38
N ILE A 51 1.31 -7.22 -15.09
CA ILE A 51 0.57 -8.29 -14.38
C ILE A 51 -0.92 -7.99 -14.33
N LEU A 52 -1.25 -6.71 -14.18
CA LEU A 52 -2.63 -6.21 -14.19
C LEU A 52 -3.07 -5.98 -15.64
N THR A 53 -4.34 -6.21 -15.95
CA THR A 53 -4.92 -5.73 -17.22
C THR A 53 -5.10 -4.21 -17.17
N ASP A 54 -5.21 -3.55 -18.32
CA ASP A 54 -5.45 -2.11 -18.39
C ASP A 54 -6.73 -1.71 -17.63
N THR A 55 -7.77 -2.56 -17.68
CA THR A 55 -9.00 -2.41 -16.87
C THR A 55 -8.71 -2.46 -15.37
N TRP A 56 -7.93 -3.44 -14.91
CA TRP A 56 -7.60 -3.54 -13.48
C TRP A 56 -6.71 -2.40 -12.98
N ARG A 57 -5.79 -1.88 -13.82
CA ARG A 57 -5.02 -0.67 -13.47
C ARG A 57 -5.93 0.55 -13.31
N GLN A 58 -6.93 0.71 -14.18
CA GLN A 58 -7.94 1.75 -14.06
C GLN A 58 -8.81 1.58 -12.80
N THR A 59 -9.33 0.38 -12.54
CA THR A 59 -10.16 0.10 -11.35
C THR A 59 -9.41 0.33 -10.05
N ILE A 60 -8.16 -0.14 -9.94
CA ILE A 60 -7.34 0.07 -8.73
C ILE A 60 -6.97 1.56 -8.59
N HIS A 61 -6.69 2.27 -9.68
CA HIS A 61 -6.46 3.72 -9.67
C HIS A 61 -7.68 4.49 -9.14
N GLU A 62 -8.88 4.19 -9.65
CA GLU A 62 -10.14 4.79 -9.20
C GLU A 62 -10.42 4.47 -7.72
N ASN A 63 -10.08 3.26 -7.26
CA ASN A 63 -10.19 2.92 -5.84
C ASN A 63 -9.20 3.72 -4.99
N ILE A 64 -7.91 3.78 -5.37
CA ILE A 64 -6.91 4.61 -4.67
C ILE A 64 -7.43 6.05 -4.55
N GLN A 65 -7.89 6.67 -5.65
CA GLN A 65 -8.46 8.02 -5.61
C GLN A 65 -9.67 8.12 -4.67
N THR A 66 -10.56 7.14 -4.70
CA THR A 66 -11.74 7.08 -3.82
C THR A 66 -11.33 7.04 -2.35
N GLN A 67 -10.38 6.16 -1.97
CA GLN A 67 -9.88 6.09 -0.60
C GLN A 67 -9.11 7.35 -0.22
N THR A 68 -8.19 7.86 -1.06
CA THR A 68 -7.46 9.11 -0.77
C THR A 68 -8.41 10.28 -0.55
N ASN A 69 -9.43 10.46 -1.39
CA ASN A 69 -10.43 11.52 -1.23
C ASN A 69 -11.31 11.34 0.02
N ARG A 70 -11.63 10.08 0.39
CA ARG A 70 -12.32 9.77 1.64
C ARG A 70 -11.46 10.15 2.86
N LEU A 71 -10.18 9.79 2.82
CA LEU A 71 -9.21 10.00 3.90
C LEU A 71 -8.82 11.48 4.07
N GLN A 72 -8.95 12.33 3.05
CA GLN A 72 -8.79 13.79 3.14
C GLN A 72 -9.83 14.47 4.05
N ASN A 73 -11.01 13.87 4.21
CA ASN A 73 -12.18 14.51 4.84
C ASN A 73 -12.47 13.98 6.26
N ILE A 74 -11.54 13.24 6.85
CA ILE A 74 -11.68 12.63 8.18
C ILE A 74 -10.44 12.90 9.03
N GLU A 75 -10.60 12.78 10.35
CA GLU A 75 -9.49 12.84 11.29
C GLU A 75 -8.72 11.52 11.25
N ILE A 76 -7.71 11.45 10.36
CA ILE A 76 -6.74 10.36 10.34
C ILE A 76 -6.03 10.34 11.69
N LYS A 77 -5.89 9.15 12.28
CA LYS A 77 -5.10 8.99 13.49
C LYS A 77 -3.62 8.78 13.22
N TYR A 78 -2.89 9.23 14.21
CA TYR A 78 -1.48 9.52 14.25
C TYR A 78 -1.04 9.16 15.69
N VAL A 79 0.22 8.81 15.96
CA VAL A 79 0.66 8.32 17.30
C VAL A 79 0.84 9.41 18.39
N GLU A 80 2.06 9.84 18.77
CA GLU A 80 2.28 10.87 19.83
C GLU A 80 3.55 11.77 19.65
N ASN A 81 4.42 11.54 18.67
CA ASN A 81 5.76 12.16 18.59
C ASN A 81 6.23 12.87 17.28
N ALA A 82 5.45 13.01 16.19
CA ALA A 82 5.90 13.87 15.06
C ALA A 82 5.51 15.35 15.28
N SER A 83 5.89 16.23 14.35
CA SER A 83 5.64 17.67 14.50
C SER A 83 4.14 17.98 14.41
N ALA A 84 3.69 19.08 15.04
CA ALA A 84 2.30 19.54 14.99
C ALA A 84 1.75 19.81 13.57
N GLU A 85 2.59 19.74 12.54
CA GLU A 85 2.25 19.86 11.11
C GLU A 85 2.04 18.48 10.44
N CYS A 86 2.49 17.41 11.10
CA CYS A 86 2.86 16.12 10.53
C CYS A 86 2.62 14.93 11.46
N HIS A 87 1.75 15.05 12.46
CA HIS A 87 1.54 13.99 13.45
C HIS A 87 1.41 12.58 12.81
N GLU A 88 1.86 11.42 13.33
CA GLU A 88 2.93 11.04 14.29
C GLU A 88 3.28 9.52 14.17
N GLY A 89 4.57 9.17 14.29
CA GLY A 89 5.23 7.87 14.66
C GLY A 89 4.95 6.52 13.93
N PRO A 90 5.86 5.51 14.10
CA PRO A 90 6.10 4.48 13.07
C PRO A 90 5.44 3.10 13.26
N SER A 91 5.16 2.42 12.14
CA SER A 91 4.91 0.96 12.11
C SER A 91 6.04 0.19 11.40
N THR A 92 6.43 -0.95 11.97
CA THR A 92 7.39 -1.89 11.37
C THR A 92 6.65 -3.05 10.67
N GLY A 93 6.47 -2.90 9.36
CA GLY A 93 6.06 -3.98 8.46
C GLY A 93 7.14 -5.05 8.33
N VAL A 94 6.72 -6.28 8.01
CA VAL A 94 7.62 -7.43 7.78
C VAL A 94 8.56 -7.11 6.61
N GLN A 95 9.86 -7.35 6.80
CA GLN A 95 10.89 -6.80 5.92
C GLN A 95 11.22 -7.74 4.76
N THR A 96 10.93 -7.30 3.54
CA THR A 96 11.74 -7.66 2.36
C THR A 96 12.73 -6.52 2.09
N ALA A 97 13.97 -6.85 1.73
CA ALA A 97 14.98 -5.84 1.42
C ALA A 97 14.55 -4.94 0.26
N PHE A 98 13.81 -5.50 -0.71
CA PHE A 98 13.28 -4.76 -1.85
C PHE A 98 12.30 -3.66 -1.46
N GLY A 99 11.31 -3.94 -0.59
CA GLY A 99 10.37 -2.91 -0.14
C GLY A 99 11.01 -1.81 0.70
N HIS A 100 12.09 -2.11 1.44
CA HIS A 100 12.91 -1.08 2.07
C HIS A 100 13.63 -0.21 1.04
N GLY A 101 14.28 -0.83 0.04
CA GLY A 101 14.93 -0.12 -1.05
C GLY A 101 13.98 0.76 -1.86
N LEU A 102 12.71 0.35 -2.06
CA LEU A 102 11.72 1.19 -2.74
C LEU A 102 11.42 2.47 -1.96
N ARG A 103 11.30 2.38 -0.62
CA ARG A 103 11.07 3.56 0.23
C ARG A 103 12.22 4.55 0.16
N GLU A 104 13.46 4.04 0.08
CA GLU A 104 14.67 4.85 -0.08
C GLU A 104 14.75 5.46 -1.49
N ALA A 105 14.63 4.65 -2.55
CA ALA A 105 14.70 5.08 -3.94
C ALA A 105 13.62 6.11 -4.30
N PHE A 106 12.41 5.97 -3.74
CA PHE A 106 11.31 6.92 -3.91
C PHE A 106 11.36 8.08 -2.90
N GLY A 107 12.32 8.10 -1.97
CA GLY A 107 12.45 9.13 -0.95
C GLY A 107 11.23 9.26 -0.01
N LEU A 108 10.46 8.18 0.20
CA LEU A 108 9.24 8.22 1.00
C LEU A 108 9.51 8.58 2.46
N ASP A 109 10.63 8.06 3.00
CA ASP A 109 11.11 8.36 4.35
C ASP A 109 11.77 9.76 4.48
N ALA A 110 11.94 10.47 3.35
CA ALA A 110 12.40 11.86 3.31
C ALA A 110 11.25 12.87 3.15
N LEU A 111 9.99 12.41 3.02
CA LEU A 111 8.81 13.29 2.99
C LEU A 111 8.66 14.04 4.33
N PRO A 112 8.19 15.30 4.35
CA PRO A 112 8.12 16.10 5.56
C PRO A 112 7.31 15.47 6.71
N CYS A 113 6.20 14.81 6.37
CA CYS A 113 5.26 14.23 7.34
C CYS A 113 5.04 12.72 7.15
N LYS A 114 5.97 12.01 6.50
CA LYS A 114 6.12 10.54 6.35
C LYS A 114 4.85 9.69 6.55
N ASN A 115 3.73 10.12 5.97
CA ASN A 115 2.40 9.54 6.16
C ASN A 115 1.98 8.86 4.86
N TYR A 116 2.77 7.86 4.48
CA TYR A 116 2.51 7.04 3.29
C TYR A 116 2.13 5.62 3.69
N VAL A 117 1.48 4.92 2.77
CA VAL A 117 1.35 3.46 2.78
C VAL A 117 1.90 2.95 1.45
N LEU A 118 2.86 2.03 1.51
CA LEU A 118 3.38 1.31 0.35
C LEU A 118 2.86 -0.12 0.40
N VAL A 119 2.11 -0.53 -0.64
CA VAL A 119 1.71 -1.91 -0.87
C VAL A 119 2.60 -2.49 -1.96
N LEU A 120 3.26 -3.61 -1.70
CA LEU A 120 3.94 -4.40 -2.73
C LEU A 120 3.22 -5.73 -2.90
N GLY A 121 2.57 -5.91 -4.05
CA GLY A 121 2.15 -7.23 -4.49
C GLY A 121 3.28 -7.93 -5.23
N VAL A 122 3.52 -9.19 -4.88
CA VAL A 122 4.47 -10.07 -5.56
C VAL A 122 3.74 -11.27 -6.17
N GLU A 123 3.65 -11.29 -7.50
CA GLU A 123 2.87 -12.31 -8.23
C GLU A 123 3.47 -13.73 -8.10
N LEU A 124 4.79 -13.87 -8.24
CA LEU A 124 5.48 -15.17 -8.15
C LEU A 124 5.43 -15.80 -6.75
N ALA A 125 5.57 -14.98 -5.70
CA ALA A 125 5.47 -15.42 -4.31
C ALA A 125 4.01 -15.61 -3.86
N LYS A 126 3.06 -14.95 -4.56
CA LYS A 126 1.65 -14.81 -4.15
C LYS A 126 1.49 -14.15 -2.77
N GLU A 127 2.42 -13.24 -2.44
CA GLU A 127 2.45 -12.53 -1.17
C GLU A 127 2.24 -11.03 -1.41
N ILE A 128 1.62 -10.37 -0.43
CA ILE A 128 1.51 -8.91 -0.38
C ILE A 128 2.12 -8.41 0.92
N TYR A 129 2.94 -7.38 0.77
CA TYR A 129 3.60 -6.69 1.87
C TYR A 129 3.08 -5.26 1.97
N VAL A 130 2.91 -4.77 3.19
CA VAL A 130 2.48 -3.40 3.46
C VAL A 130 3.50 -2.75 4.40
N TRP A 131 4.00 -1.58 4.01
CA TRP A 131 4.76 -0.68 4.88
C TRP A 131 3.98 0.60 5.06
N THR A 132 4.08 1.21 6.24
CA THR A 132 3.75 2.62 6.41
C THR A 132 5.01 3.44 6.57
N GLY A 133 4.88 4.74 6.29
CA GLY A 133 5.87 5.70 6.74
C GLY A 133 5.85 5.86 8.26
N SER A 134 6.82 6.63 8.75
CA SER A 134 7.05 6.76 10.19
C SER A 134 6.11 7.71 10.91
N ASP A 135 5.09 8.27 10.24
CA ASP A 135 4.19 9.27 10.82
C ASP A 135 2.69 8.89 10.65
N LEU A 136 2.36 7.59 10.68
CA LEU A 136 1.00 7.08 10.41
C LEU A 136 0.60 5.95 11.37
N ALA A 137 -0.48 6.15 12.13
CA ALA A 137 -0.96 5.16 13.09
C ALA A 137 -1.81 4.07 12.42
N LEU A 138 -1.17 3.05 11.85
CA LEU A 138 -1.85 1.86 11.31
C LEU A 138 -1.85 0.71 12.36
N PRO A 139 -3.02 0.25 12.85
CA PRO A 139 -3.14 -0.88 13.77
C PRO A 139 -2.61 -2.19 13.16
N LYS A 140 -1.37 -2.54 13.52
CA LYS A 140 -0.64 -3.69 12.98
C LYS A 140 -1.45 -5.00 13.05
N GLY A 141 -2.01 -5.34 14.22
CA GLY A 141 -2.74 -6.60 14.40
C GLY A 141 -4.01 -6.74 13.55
N ARG A 142 -4.69 -5.62 13.25
CA ARG A 142 -5.83 -5.63 12.32
C ARG A 142 -5.35 -5.82 10.89
N MET A 143 -4.33 -5.07 10.46
CA MET A 143 -3.78 -5.22 9.10
C MET A 143 -3.21 -6.63 8.85
N GLU A 144 -2.50 -7.22 9.81
CA GLU A 144 -2.03 -8.61 9.74
C GLU A 144 -3.19 -9.61 9.63
N THR A 145 -4.29 -9.39 10.36
CA THR A 145 -5.50 -10.22 10.29
C THR A 145 -6.17 -10.13 8.91
N SER A 146 -6.35 -8.91 8.39
CA SER A 146 -6.94 -8.70 7.07
C SER A 146 -6.06 -9.25 5.95
N LEU A 147 -4.73 -9.09 6.02
CA LEU A 147 -3.79 -9.68 5.06
C LEU A 147 -3.85 -11.21 5.05
N GLU A 148 -3.92 -11.87 6.22
CA GLU A 148 -4.07 -13.33 6.29
C GLU A 148 -5.44 -13.80 5.77
N GLN A 149 -6.51 -13.00 5.98
CA GLN A 149 -7.83 -13.28 5.40
C GLN A 149 -7.83 -13.24 3.86
N TYR A 150 -7.15 -12.25 3.26
CA TYR A 150 -7.10 -12.08 1.80
C TYR A 150 -6.04 -12.94 1.10
N LYS A 151 -5.17 -13.63 1.85
CA LYS A 151 -4.17 -14.59 1.37
C LYS A 151 -4.73 -15.61 0.37
N ASN A 152 -5.96 -16.07 0.58
CA ASN A 152 -6.63 -17.00 -0.32
C ASN A 152 -6.87 -16.43 -1.74
N LEU A 153 -7.16 -15.12 -1.87
CA LEU A 153 -7.34 -14.48 -3.18
C LEU A 153 -6.05 -14.56 -4.02
N PHE A 154 -4.89 -14.39 -3.39
CA PHE A 154 -3.59 -14.52 -4.05
C PHE A 154 -3.24 -16.00 -4.37
N LEU A 155 -3.61 -16.93 -3.48
CA LEU A 155 -3.45 -18.36 -3.73
C LEU A 155 -4.28 -18.84 -4.94
N GLU A 156 -5.52 -18.38 -5.05
CA GLU A 156 -6.49 -18.71 -6.10
C GLU A 156 -6.22 -18.02 -7.46
N ARG A 157 -5.12 -17.28 -7.59
CA ARG A 157 -4.75 -16.43 -8.74
C ARG A 157 -5.67 -15.23 -8.97
N ASN A 158 -6.54 -14.89 -8.02
CA ASN A 158 -7.33 -13.67 -8.06
C ASN A 158 -6.54 -12.46 -7.50
N TYR A 159 -5.31 -12.32 -7.99
CA TYR A 159 -4.30 -11.37 -7.51
C TYR A 159 -4.73 -9.91 -7.69
N MET A 160 -5.47 -9.63 -8.77
CA MET A 160 -5.92 -8.28 -9.11
C MET A 160 -7.06 -7.81 -8.19
N GLU A 161 -8.00 -8.71 -7.86
CA GLU A 161 -9.05 -8.44 -6.87
C GLU A 161 -8.45 -8.30 -5.47
N GLY A 162 -7.53 -9.19 -5.08
CA GLY A 162 -6.83 -9.10 -3.79
C GLY A 162 -6.08 -7.77 -3.60
N LEU A 163 -5.38 -7.28 -4.63
CA LEU A 163 -4.75 -5.95 -4.59
C LEU A 163 -5.78 -4.85 -4.39
N ASN A 164 -6.91 -4.89 -5.12
CA ASN A 164 -7.96 -3.90 -4.99
C ASN A 164 -8.64 -3.93 -3.60
N THR A 165 -8.92 -5.11 -3.06
CA THR A 165 -9.52 -5.27 -1.72
C THR A 165 -8.60 -4.77 -0.61
N ILE A 166 -7.27 -4.90 -0.76
CA ILE A 166 -6.31 -4.34 0.19
C ILE A 166 -6.34 -2.80 0.19
N VAL A 167 -6.61 -2.15 -0.94
CA VAL A 167 -6.83 -0.69 -1.00
C VAL A 167 -8.04 -0.28 -0.17
N ASP A 168 -9.17 -0.99 -0.35
CA ASP A 168 -10.38 -0.76 0.44
C ASP A 168 -10.10 -0.92 1.94
N GLU A 169 -9.39 -1.99 2.32
CA GLU A 169 -9.14 -2.28 3.73
C GLU A 169 -8.14 -1.32 4.36
N ILE A 170 -7.07 -0.90 3.67
CA ILE A 170 -6.20 0.19 4.13
C ILE A 170 -7.04 1.46 4.36
N GLY A 171 -7.94 1.79 3.43
CA GLY A 171 -8.88 2.89 3.59
C GLY A 171 -9.79 2.73 4.81
N ASN A 172 -10.26 1.52 5.11
CA ASN A 172 -11.17 1.24 6.23
C ASN A 172 -10.44 1.26 7.58
N VAL A 173 -9.22 0.74 7.62
CA VAL A 173 -8.36 0.73 8.80
C VAL A 173 -7.92 2.14 9.15
N LEU A 174 -7.56 2.97 8.16
CA LEU A 174 -7.18 4.36 8.42
C LEU A 174 -8.37 5.26 8.78
N ALA A 175 -9.58 4.94 8.28
CA ALA A 175 -10.78 5.71 8.60
C ALA A 175 -11.39 5.40 9.97
N ASP A 176 -11.24 4.16 10.47
CA ASP A 176 -11.64 3.79 11.82
C ASP A 176 -10.69 2.73 12.40
N PRO A 177 -9.50 3.15 12.86
CA PRO A 177 -8.44 2.23 13.30
C PRO A 177 -8.76 1.46 14.59
N PHE A 178 -9.76 1.91 15.35
CA PHE A 178 -10.15 1.28 16.62
C PHE A 178 -11.51 0.59 16.57
N LYS A 179 -12.12 0.48 15.38
CA LYS A 179 -13.25 -0.43 15.17
C LYS A 179 -12.82 -1.86 15.49
N MET A 180 -13.39 -2.43 16.54
CA MET A 180 -13.39 -3.87 16.71
C MET A 180 -14.25 -4.49 15.61
N ASP A 181 -13.77 -5.57 14.98
CA ASP A 181 -14.53 -6.29 13.97
C ASP A 181 -15.84 -6.82 14.56
N SER A 182 -16.94 -6.17 14.18
CA SER A 182 -18.30 -6.53 14.60
C SER A 182 -18.78 -7.89 14.06
N PHE A 183 -17.89 -8.64 13.41
CA PHE A 183 -18.13 -9.98 12.87
C PHE A 183 -17.90 -11.13 13.87
N LEU A 184 -17.30 -10.86 15.04
CA LEU A 184 -17.13 -11.88 16.10
C LEU A 184 -18.31 -11.99 17.10
N VAL A 185 -19.49 -11.44 16.77
CA VAL A 185 -20.70 -11.51 17.63
C VAL A 185 -21.88 -12.21 16.96
N TYR A 186 -21.62 -13.28 16.20
CA TYR A 186 -22.63 -14.30 15.89
C TYR A 186 -22.00 -15.70 15.78
N ASN A 187 -21.82 -16.37 16.93
CA ASN A 187 -21.87 -17.82 17.09
C ASN A 187 -21.86 -18.15 18.60
N VAL A 188 -23.06 -18.22 19.18
CA VAL A 188 -23.38 -18.87 20.47
C VAL A 188 -24.55 -19.81 20.21
#